data_AF-S8G3T4-F1
#
_entry.id   AF-S8G3T4-F1
#
_cell.length_a   1.000
_cell.length_b   1.000
_cell.length_c   1.000
_cell.angle_alpha   90.00
_cell.angle_beta   90.00
_cell.angle_gamma   90.00
#
_symmetry.space_group_name_H-M   'P 1'
#
loop_
_entity.id
_entity.type
_entity.pdbx_description
1 polymer ?
#
loop_
_entity_poly.entity_id
_entity_poly.type
_entity_poly.pdbx_seq_one_letter_code
_entity_poly.pdbx_strand_id
1 'polypeptide(L)'
;HQEVKDHICNLIDEPALLLSCHVSYVTATLDGQPWECEAVIIAIQKHSPQLPHLEAIMLAFLRGTLETWERFASEFAPGGLIDLANTSEREEAWMPSTNDANEGALLSYRQAIRHMPRLTGLVYNSQAMVRRNDTEAFMHSKFGPEDYAFVREWARNSDASKLEASMRRAQAEFDQRVVQMKQAR
;
A
#
# COMPACT_ATOMS: atom_id res chain seq x y z
N HIS A 1 -1.61 -8.93 15.74
CA HIS A 1 -1.23 -7.53 16.01
C HIS A 1 -0.60 -7.33 17.39
N GLN A 2 -1.23 -7.79 18.47
CA GLN A 2 -0.65 -7.65 19.82
C GLN A 2 0.71 -8.36 19.94
N GLU A 3 0.81 -9.60 19.46
CA GLU A 3 2.06 -10.37 19.45
C GLU A 3 3.25 -9.64 18.79
N VAL A 4 2.99 -8.92 17.68
CA VAL A 4 4.01 -8.12 17.00
C VAL A 4 4.49 -6.97 17.89
N LYS A 5 3.56 -6.26 18.55
CA LYS A 5 3.89 -5.17 19.47
C LYS A 5 4.68 -5.68 20.67
N ASP A 6 4.25 -6.80 21.25
CA ASP A 6 4.91 -7.41 22.40
C ASP A 6 6.34 -7.86 22.03
N HIS A 7 6.52 -8.43 20.84
CA HIS A 7 7.84 -8.79 20.33
C HIS A 7 8.75 -7.56 20.13
N ILE A 8 8.22 -6.46 19.57
CA ILE A 8 8.98 -5.21 19.43
C ILE A 8 9.37 -4.67 20.82
N CYS A 9 8.48 -4.69 21.81
CA CYS A 9 8.80 -4.30 23.18
C CYS A 9 9.93 -5.16 23.76
N ASN A 10 9.86 -6.48 23.59
CA ASN A 10 10.92 -7.40 24.06
C ASN A 10 12.28 -7.06 23.43
N LEU A 11 12.33 -6.72 22.13
CA LEU A 11 13.57 -6.31 21.46
C LEU A 11 14.08 -4.93 21.90
N ILE A 12 13.18 -4.03 22.33
CA ILE A 12 13.56 -2.73 22.90
C ILE A 12 14.14 -2.91 24.30
N ASP A 13 13.52 -3.77 25.11
CA ASP A 13 13.91 -4.02 26.50
C ASP A 13 15.18 -4.87 26.60
N GLU A 14 15.37 -5.81 25.67
CA GLU A 14 16.58 -6.65 25.58
C GLU A 14 17.17 -6.65 24.14
N PRO A 15 17.89 -5.58 23.74
CA PRO A 15 18.51 -5.46 22.42
C PRO A 15 19.52 -6.57 22.10
N ALA A 16 20.08 -7.19 23.15
CA ALA A 16 21.02 -8.29 22.99
C ALA A 16 20.38 -9.49 22.27
N LEU A 17 19.05 -9.67 22.34
CA LEU A 17 18.32 -10.72 21.62
C LEU A 17 18.58 -10.72 20.11
N LEU A 18 18.94 -9.58 19.52
CA LEU A 18 19.27 -9.49 18.10
C LEU A 18 20.77 -9.32 17.85
N LEU A 19 21.46 -8.58 18.74
CA LEU A 19 22.83 -8.11 18.52
C LEU A 19 23.93 -9.02 19.07
N SER A 20 23.62 -9.92 20.00
CA SER A 20 24.59 -10.83 20.60
C SER A 20 24.82 -12.06 19.72
N CYS A 21 26.08 -12.51 19.63
CA CYS A 21 26.48 -13.69 18.86
C CYS A 21 26.08 -15.04 19.48
N HIS A 22 25.44 -15.02 20.65
CA HIS A 22 25.03 -16.22 21.38
C HIS A 22 23.52 -16.46 21.36
N VAL A 23 22.76 -15.66 20.60
CA VAL A 23 21.30 -15.74 20.64
C VAL A 23 20.77 -16.75 19.63
N SER A 24 19.78 -17.53 20.08
CA SER A 24 19.02 -18.44 19.23
C SER A 24 17.92 -17.70 18.47
N TYR A 25 17.69 -18.08 17.21
CA TYR A 25 16.55 -17.59 16.44
C TYR A 25 15.22 -17.79 17.19
N VAL A 26 15.09 -18.84 18.00
CA VAL A 26 13.87 -19.19 18.76
C VAL A 26 13.39 -18.04 19.65
N THR A 27 14.33 -17.25 20.20
CA THR A 27 14.01 -16.11 21.07
C THR A 27 14.09 -14.77 20.34
N ALA A 28 14.76 -14.72 19.18
CA ALA A 28 15.01 -13.50 18.43
C ALA A 28 13.98 -13.22 17.34
N THR A 29 13.34 -14.25 16.79
CA THR A 29 12.31 -14.10 15.75
C THR A 29 10.92 -14.05 16.36
N LEU A 30 9.98 -13.41 15.66
CA LEU A 30 8.60 -13.25 16.10
C LEU A 30 7.88 -14.60 16.26
N ASP A 31 8.12 -15.52 15.32
CA ASP A 31 7.45 -16.81 15.18
C ASP A 31 8.29 -18.00 15.68
N GLY A 32 9.49 -17.71 16.20
CA GLY A 32 10.46 -18.71 16.62
C GLY A 32 11.04 -19.55 15.47
N GLN A 33 10.82 -19.15 14.20
CA GLN A 33 11.38 -19.84 13.04
C GLN A 33 12.82 -19.39 12.76
N PRO A 34 13.61 -20.20 12.05
CA PRO A 34 14.96 -19.82 11.62
C PRO A 34 14.96 -18.52 10.81
N TRP A 35 16.04 -17.74 10.93
CA TRP A 35 16.19 -16.52 10.14
C TRP A 35 16.19 -16.83 8.64
N GLU A 36 15.45 -16.05 7.84
CA GLU A 36 15.41 -16.20 6.37
C GLU A 36 16.81 -16.13 5.75
N CYS A 37 17.70 -15.32 6.34
CA CYS A 37 19.09 -15.22 5.92
C CYS A 37 20.04 -15.26 7.13
N GLU A 38 20.23 -16.46 7.69
CA GLU A 38 21.11 -16.71 8.84
C GLU A 38 22.53 -16.13 8.67
N ALA A 39 23.13 -16.26 7.48
CA ALA A 39 24.47 -15.75 7.20
C ALA A 39 24.59 -14.22 7.42
N VAL A 40 23.53 -13.46 7.11
CA VAL A 40 23.49 -12.00 7.31
C VAL A 40 23.40 -11.67 8.80
N ILE A 41 22.54 -12.36 9.55
CA ILE A 41 22.39 -12.13 10.99
C ILE A 41 23.70 -12.43 11.74
N ILE A 42 24.35 -13.56 11.44
CA ILE A 42 25.65 -13.91 12.02
C ILE A 42 26.70 -12.85 11.71
N ALA A 43 26.75 -12.35 10.47
CA ALA A 43 27.69 -11.30 10.10
C ALA A 43 27.43 -10.01 10.89
N ILE A 44 26.17 -9.59 11.04
CA ILE A 44 25.80 -8.42 11.83
C ILE A 44 26.22 -8.61 13.30
N GLN A 45 25.89 -9.74 13.92
CA GLN A 45 26.24 -10.03 15.32
C GLN A 45 27.76 -10.05 15.54
N LYS A 46 28.52 -10.61 14.59
CA LYS A 46 30.00 -10.61 14.64
C LYS A 46 30.58 -9.20 14.58
N HIS A 47 29.98 -8.30 13.81
CA HIS A 47 30.45 -6.93 13.64
C HIS A 47 29.84 -5.94 14.63
N SER A 48 28.75 -6.30 15.32
CA SER A 48 28.04 -5.46 16.29
C SER A 48 28.98 -4.80 17.32
N PRO A 49 29.95 -5.50 17.95
CA PRO A 49 30.88 -4.88 18.90
C PRO A 49 31.75 -3.75 18.33
N GLN A 50 31.89 -3.69 16.99
CA GLN A 50 32.68 -2.68 16.27
C GLN A 50 31.81 -1.52 15.76
N LEU A 51 30.49 -1.59 15.95
CA LEU A 51 29.52 -0.64 15.43
C LEU A 51 28.85 0.11 16.60
N PRO A 52 29.48 1.16 17.14
CA PRO A 52 29.07 1.81 18.39
C PRO A 52 27.68 2.47 18.34
N HIS A 53 27.11 2.67 17.15
CA HIS A 53 25.79 3.27 16.95
C HIS A 53 24.72 2.28 16.51
N LEU A 54 25.06 1.00 16.28
CA LEU A 54 24.12 0.02 15.76
C LEU A 54 22.92 -0.17 16.70
N GLU A 55 23.19 -0.37 17.99
CA GLU A 55 22.16 -0.52 19.00
C GLU A 55 21.25 0.71 19.10
N ALA A 56 21.85 1.91 19.13
CA ALA A 56 21.08 3.16 19.21
C ALA A 56 20.16 3.35 17.99
N ILE A 57 20.65 3.05 16.78
CA ILE A 57 19.86 3.14 15.54
C ILE A 57 18.74 2.08 15.54
N MET A 58 19.06 0.86 15.95
CA MET A 58 18.07 -0.23 16.05
C MET A 58 16.96 0.13 17.04
N LEU A 59 17.30 0.64 18.21
CA LEU A 59 16.33 1.09 19.22
C LEU A 59 15.45 2.23 18.71
N ALA A 60 16.03 3.21 18.01
CA ALA A 60 15.27 4.31 17.42
C ALA A 60 14.28 3.79 16.36
N PHE A 61 14.72 2.85 15.52
CA PHE A 61 13.87 2.19 14.54
C PHE A 61 12.72 1.41 15.20
N LEU A 62 13.02 0.60 16.22
CA LEU A 62 12.02 -0.21 16.92
C LEU A 62 10.98 0.66 17.62
N ARG A 63 11.38 1.77 18.27
CA ARG A 63 10.46 2.71 18.91
C ARG A 63 9.52 3.39 17.90
N GLY A 64 10.05 3.86 16.78
CA GLY A 64 9.23 4.43 15.70
C GLY A 64 8.30 3.39 15.05
N THR A 65 8.76 2.15 14.97
CA THR A 65 7.96 1.02 14.47
C THR A 65 6.82 0.69 15.43
N LEU A 66 7.07 0.67 16.74
CA LEU A 66 6.06 0.45 17.77
C LEU A 66 4.95 1.52 17.72
N GLU A 67 5.32 2.81 17.70
CA GLU A 67 4.36 3.92 17.58
C GLU A 67 3.51 3.81 16.31
N THR A 68 4.12 3.34 15.22
CA THR A 68 3.40 3.14 13.95
C THR A 68 2.42 1.97 14.03
N TRP A 69 2.83 0.86 14.64
CA TRP A 69 1.96 -0.29 14.87
C TRP A 69 0.79 0.03 15.80
N GLU A 70 1.01 0.83 16.85
CA GLU A 70 -0.06 1.25 17.75
C GLU A 70 -1.16 2.03 17.01
N ARG A 71 -0.76 2.94 16.11
CA ARG A 71 -1.70 3.69 15.27
C ARG A 71 -2.38 2.79 14.24
N PHE A 72 -1.60 2.00 13.51
CA PHE A 72 -2.07 1.17 12.40
C PHE A 72 -3.00 0.04 12.87
N ALA A 73 -2.71 -0.59 14.00
CA ALA A 73 -3.49 -1.70 14.53
C ALA A 73 -4.62 -1.27 15.49
N SER A 74 -4.84 0.04 15.68
CA SER A 74 -5.85 0.56 16.62
C SER A 74 -7.26 0.08 16.28
N GLU A 75 -7.60 0.02 14.99
CA GLU A 75 -8.90 -0.46 14.51
C GLU A 75 -9.13 -1.97 14.75
N PHE A 76 -8.05 -2.72 14.93
CA PHE A 76 -8.05 -4.17 15.21
C PHE A 76 -7.99 -4.49 16.71
N ALA A 77 -7.84 -3.50 17.59
CA ALA A 77 -7.86 -3.72 19.02
C ALA A 77 -9.25 -4.19 19.47
N PRO A 78 -9.38 -4.90 20.61
CA PRO A 78 -10.68 -5.26 21.16
C PRO A 78 -11.60 -4.04 21.30
N GLY A 79 -12.79 -4.09 20.72
CA GLY A 79 -13.74 -2.97 20.63
C GLY A 79 -13.43 -1.92 19.55
N GLY A 80 -12.42 -2.16 18.70
CA GLY A 80 -12.12 -1.35 17.52
C GLY A 80 -13.09 -1.61 16.37
N LEU A 81 -13.07 -0.74 15.36
CA LEU A 81 -14.00 -0.80 14.22
C LEU A 81 -13.98 -2.16 13.50
N ILE A 82 -12.78 -2.72 13.27
CA ILE A 82 -12.62 -4.01 12.57
C ILE A 82 -12.95 -5.18 13.50
N ASP A 83 -12.65 -5.07 14.79
CA ASP A 83 -13.01 -6.08 15.79
C ASP A 83 -14.54 -6.22 15.92
N LEU A 84 -15.25 -5.09 15.93
CA LEU A 84 -16.71 -5.02 16.01
C LEU A 84 -17.43 -5.28 14.67
N ALA A 85 -16.71 -5.29 13.55
CA ALA A 85 -17.30 -5.50 12.23
C ALA A 85 -17.98 -6.88 12.14
N ASN A 86 -19.22 -6.88 11.65
CA ASN A 86 -19.97 -8.11 11.43
C ASN A 86 -19.45 -8.86 10.18
N THR A 87 -19.89 -10.10 9.99
CA THR A 87 -19.44 -10.95 8.88
C THR A 87 -19.71 -10.31 7.51
N SER A 88 -20.89 -9.69 7.32
CA SER A 88 -21.24 -9.04 6.06
C SER A 88 -20.34 -7.83 5.78
N GLU A 89 -20.02 -7.03 6.79
CA GLU A 89 -19.11 -5.88 6.64
C GLU A 89 -17.70 -6.33 6.29
N ARG A 90 -17.23 -7.44 6.90
CA ARG A 90 -15.91 -8.01 6.60
C ARG A 90 -15.83 -8.59 5.19
N GLU A 91 -16.92 -9.19 4.71
CA GLU A 91 -17.02 -9.70 3.34
C GLU A 91 -17.05 -8.56 2.31
N GLU A 92 -17.78 -7.49 2.59
CA GLU A 92 -17.85 -6.31 1.72
C GLU A 92 -16.53 -5.53 1.70
N ALA A 93 -15.83 -5.46 2.84
CA ALA A 93 -14.52 -4.83 2.98
C ALA A 93 -13.36 -5.77 2.58
N TRP A 94 -13.63 -6.91 1.95
CA TRP A 94 -12.59 -7.85 1.57
C TRP A 94 -11.58 -7.18 0.63
N MET A 95 -10.31 -7.22 1.03
CA MET A 95 -9.17 -6.79 0.22
C MET A 95 -8.14 -7.92 0.18
N PRO A 96 -7.38 -8.06 -0.92
CA PRO A 96 -6.23 -8.96 -0.94
C PRO A 96 -5.27 -8.67 0.21
N SER A 97 -4.65 -9.71 0.77
CA SER A 97 -3.70 -9.59 1.89
C SER A 97 -2.43 -8.83 1.52
N THR A 98 -2.09 -8.73 0.23
CA THR A 98 -1.00 -7.92 -0.28
C THR A 98 -1.51 -6.82 -1.20
N ASN A 99 -0.78 -5.70 -1.22
CA ASN A 99 -1.11 -4.56 -2.06
C ASN A 99 -0.51 -4.67 -3.47
N ASP A 100 0.10 -5.80 -3.83
CA ASP A 100 0.90 -5.99 -5.05
C ASP A 100 0.14 -5.63 -6.33
N ALA A 101 -1.14 -6.01 -6.39
CA ALA A 101 -1.99 -5.71 -7.54
C ALA A 101 -2.22 -4.19 -7.71
N ASN A 102 -2.42 -3.48 -6.60
CA ASN A 102 -2.59 -2.03 -6.62
C ASN A 102 -1.25 -1.32 -6.90
N GLU A 103 -0.15 -1.82 -6.35
CA GLU A 103 1.21 -1.31 -6.64
C GLU A 103 1.59 -1.50 -8.10
N GLY A 104 1.30 -2.68 -8.67
CA GLY A 104 1.50 -2.97 -10.08
C GLY A 104 0.64 -2.08 -10.97
N ALA A 105 -0.63 -1.85 -10.61
CA ALA A 105 -1.51 -0.93 -11.33
C ALA A 105 -1.01 0.52 -11.26
N LEU A 106 -0.55 0.97 -10.09
CA LEU A 106 0.02 2.29 -9.87
C LEU A 106 1.32 2.48 -10.68
N LEU A 107 2.20 1.48 -10.69
CA LEU A 107 3.43 1.53 -11.46
C LEU A 107 3.12 1.59 -12.97
N SER A 108 2.18 0.79 -13.43
CA SER A 108 1.71 0.80 -14.82
C SER A 108 1.16 2.17 -15.22
N TYR A 109 0.38 2.78 -14.32
CA TYR A 109 -0.14 4.14 -14.52
C TYR A 109 0.99 5.16 -14.61
N ARG A 110 1.95 5.11 -13.68
CA ARG A 110 3.11 6.00 -13.66
C ARG A 110 3.95 5.89 -14.93
N GLN A 111 4.13 4.69 -15.48
CA GLN A 111 4.81 4.51 -16.76
C GLN A 111 4.00 5.11 -17.91
N ALA A 112 2.69 4.86 -17.95
CA ALA A 112 1.82 5.38 -19.01
C ALA A 112 1.83 6.92 -19.06
N ILE A 113 1.72 7.61 -17.92
CA ILE A 113 1.74 9.09 -17.89
C ILE A 113 3.11 9.67 -18.26
N ARG A 114 4.22 8.95 -18.03
CA ARG A 114 5.55 9.37 -18.46
C ARG A 114 5.69 9.35 -19.99
N HIS A 115 5.21 8.29 -20.62
CA HIS A 115 5.25 8.14 -22.08
C HIS A 115 4.17 8.96 -22.80
N MET A 116 3.04 9.18 -22.13
CA MET A 116 1.90 9.93 -22.67
C MET A 116 1.47 11.02 -21.68
N PRO A 117 2.18 12.17 -21.63
CA PRO A 117 1.89 13.24 -20.66
C PRO A 117 0.51 13.87 -20.80
N ARG A 118 -0.12 13.71 -21.96
CA ARG A 118 -1.50 14.18 -22.24
C ARG A 118 -2.56 13.14 -21.90
N LEU A 119 -2.16 11.93 -21.49
CA LEU A 119 -3.08 10.88 -21.07
C LEU A 119 -3.84 11.32 -19.83
N THR A 120 -5.13 11.06 -19.86
CA THR A 120 -6.05 11.50 -18.83
C THR A 120 -6.39 10.33 -17.92
N GLY A 121 -6.72 10.60 -16.66
CA GLY A 121 -7.08 9.53 -15.72
C GLY A 121 -8.26 8.70 -16.21
N LEU A 122 -9.26 9.37 -16.79
CA LEU A 122 -10.43 8.71 -17.38
C LEU A 122 -10.03 7.79 -18.54
N VAL A 123 -9.23 8.28 -19.49
CA VAL A 123 -8.79 7.47 -20.65
C VAL A 123 -7.91 6.29 -20.21
N TYR A 124 -6.99 6.51 -19.26
CA TYR A 124 -6.17 5.42 -18.72
C TYR A 124 -7.04 4.33 -18.08
N ASN A 125 -7.98 4.72 -17.21
CA ASN A 125 -8.88 3.80 -16.54
C ASN A 125 -9.74 3.03 -17.56
N SER A 126 -10.28 3.71 -18.56
CA SER A 126 -11.03 3.06 -19.65
C SER A 126 -10.18 2.04 -20.41
N GLN A 127 -8.94 2.38 -20.78
CA GLN A 127 -8.03 1.46 -21.46
C GLN A 127 -7.60 0.28 -20.58
N ALA A 128 -7.41 0.51 -19.28
CA ALA A 128 -7.08 -0.54 -18.33
C ALA A 128 -8.26 -1.52 -18.18
N MET A 129 -9.48 -1.01 -18.07
CA MET A 129 -10.70 -1.82 -17.97
C MET A 129 -10.97 -2.62 -19.25
N VAL A 130 -10.86 -2.00 -20.43
CA VAL A 130 -11.04 -2.68 -21.72
C VAL A 130 -10.10 -3.88 -21.83
N ARG A 131 -8.83 -3.71 -21.48
CA ARG A 131 -7.82 -4.79 -21.50
C ARG A 131 -8.09 -5.86 -20.45
N ARG A 132 -8.40 -5.45 -19.22
CA ARG A 132 -8.62 -6.39 -18.10
C ARG A 132 -9.85 -7.27 -18.30
N ASN A 133 -10.90 -6.72 -18.90
CA ASN A 133 -12.19 -7.40 -19.07
C ASN A 133 -12.35 -8.04 -20.46
N ASP A 134 -11.33 -7.97 -21.32
CA ASP A 134 -11.40 -8.40 -22.72
C ASP A 134 -12.65 -7.83 -23.45
N THR A 135 -12.91 -6.54 -23.21
CA THR A 135 -14.14 -5.88 -23.66
C THR A 135 -14.24 -5.86 -25.18
N GLU A 136 -13.11 -5.81 -25.89
CA GLU A 136 -13.07 -5.85 -27.34
C GLU A 136 -13.57 -7.19 -27.89
N ALA A 137 -13.11 -8.32 -27.35
CA ALA A 137 -13.60 -9.64 -27.76
C ALA A 137 -15.10 -9.83 -27.44
N PHE A 138 -15.55 -9.31 -26.30
CA PHE A 138 -16.98 -9.29 -25.97
C PHE A 138 -17.78 -8.48 -27.00
N MET A 139 -17.35 -7.26 -27.32
CA MET A 139 -18.00 -6.42 -28.33
C MET A 139 -18.04 -7.09 -29.70
N HIS A 140 -16.93 -7.68 -30.15
CA HIS A 140 -16.89 -8.40 -31.42
C HIS A 140 -17.83 -9.61 -31.48
N SER A 141 -17.99 -10.32 -30.35
CA SER A 141 -18.82 -11.52 -30.31
C SER A 141 -20.31 -11.24 -30.05
N LYS A 142 -20.66 -10.10 -29.43
CA LYS A 142 -22.03 -9.83 -28.95
C LYS A 142 -22.69 -8.58 -29.54
N PHE A 143 -21.94 -7.59 -29.99
CA PHE A 143 -22.57 -6.33 -30.42
C PHE A 143 -23.16 -6.44 -31.83
N GLY A 144 -24.41 -6.01 -31.95
CA GLY A 144 -25.05 -5.63 -33.20
C GLY A 144 -24.95 -4.13 -33.48
N PRO A 145 -25.45 -3.67 -34.64
CA PRO A 145 -25.44 -2.26 -35.01
C PRO A 145 -26.13 -1.32 -34.00
N GLU A 146 -27.18 -1.80 -33.34
CA GLU A 146 -27.92 -1.04 -32.32
C GLU A 146 -27.09 -0.83 -31.05
N ASP A 147 -26.35 -1.84 -30.58
CA ASP A 147 -25.46 -1.72 -29.42
C ASP A 147 -24.35 -0.69 -29.68
N TYR A 148 -23.77 -0.71 -30.88
CA TYR A 148 -22.81 0.31 -31.30
C TYR A 148 -23.42 1.71 -31.37
N ALA A 149 -24.68 1.84 -31.80
CA ALA A 149 -25.37 3.13 -31.81
C ALA A 149 -25.60 3.64 -30.39
N PHE A 150 -26.05 2.77 -29.49
CA PHE A 150 -26.25 3.05 -28.07
C PHE A 150 -24.96 3.50 -27.39
N VAL A 151 -23.86 2.76 -27.53
CA VAL A 151 -22.58 3.13 -26.88
C VAL A 151 -22.03 4.45 -27.42
N ARG A 152 -22.18 4.74 -28.72
CA ARG A 152 -21.79 6.04 -29.29
C ARG A 152 -22.61 7.20 -28.73
N GLU A 153 -23.92 7.00 -28.53
CA GLU A 153 -24.77 7.99 -27.89
C GLU A 153 -24.40 8.21 -26.43
N TRP A 154 -24.20 7.11 -25.69
CA TRP A 154 -23.76 7.16 -24.29
C TRP A 154 -22.41 7.88 -24.14
N ALA A 155 -21.44 7.60 -25.02
CA ALA A 155 -20.14 8.26 -25.02
C ALA A 155 -20.28 9.78 -25.21
N ARG A 156 -21.12 10.24 -26.14
CA ARG A 156 -21.38 11.68 -26.34
C ARG A 156 -22.01 12.33 -25.11
N ASN A 157 -22.97 11.66 -24.48
CA ASN A 157 -23.62 12.15 -23.27
C ASN A 157 -22.64 12.21 -22.09
N SER A 158 -21.76 11.22 -21.98
CA SER A 158 -20.70 11.18 -20.98
C SER A 158 -19.67 12.30 -21.19
N ASP A 159 -19.21 12.52 -22.43
CA ASP A 159 -18.29 13.62 -22.75
C ASP A 159 -18.90 15.00 -22.47
N ALA A 160 -20.21 15.16 -22.69
CA ALA A 160 -20.93 16.39 -22.37
C ALA A 160 -20.89 16.74 -20.87
N SER A 161 -20.70 15.76 -19.98
CA SER A 161 -20.54 15.98 -18.53
C SER A 161 -19.25 16.72 -18.16
N LYS A 162 -18.25 16.76 -19.06
CA LYS A 162 -16.93 17.37 -18.83
C LYS A 162 -16.27 16.90 -17.53
N LEU A 163 -16.50 15.64 -17.14
CA LEU A 163 -15.99 15.05 -15.89
C LEU A 163 -14.49 15.28 -15.72
N GLU A 164 -13.71 15.06 -16.78
CA GLU A 164 -12.26 15.24 -16.74
C GLU A 164 -11.83 16.70 -16.50
N ALA A 165 -12.55 17.66 -17.08
CA ALA A 165 -12.29 19.08 -16.85
C ALA A 165 -12.58 19.46 -15.39
N SER A 166 -13.62 18.87 -14.80
CA SER A 166 -13.94 19.03 -13.38
C SER A 166 -12.82 18.46 -12.50
N MET A 167 -12.37 17.23 -12.77
CA MET A 167 -11.27 16.59 -12.04
C MET A 167 -9.97 17.39 -12.12
N ARG A 168 -9.60 17.89 -13.30
CA ARG A 168 -8.41 18.74 -13.46
C ARG A 168 -8.50 20.03 -12.67
N ARG A 169 -9.68 20.65 -12.60
CA ARG A 169 -9.90 21.84 -11.77
C ARG A 169 -9.73 21.53 -10.29
N ALA A 170 -10.34 20.45 -9.81
CA ALA A 170 -10.21 20.02 -8.42
C ALA A 170 -8.76 19.72 -8.04
N GLN A 171 -8.00 19.05 -8.92
CA GLN A 171 -6.57 18.79 -8.70
C GLN A 171 -5.77 20.10 -8.61
N ALA A 172 -5.99 21.04 -9.55
CA ALA A 172 -5.29 22.32 -9.54
C ALA A 172 -5.58 23.14 -8.26
N GLU A 173 -6.84 23.15 -7.80
CA GLU A 173 -7.22 23.81 -6.54
C GLU A 173 -6.53 23.16 -5.33
N PHE A 174 -6.48 21.83 -5.28
CA PHE A 174 -5.79 21.10 -4.23
C PHE A 174 -4.28 21.41 -4.23
N ASP A 175 -3.63 21.37 -5.39
CA ASP A 175 -2.20 21.67 -5.53
C ASP A 175 -1.87 23.09 -5.05
N GLN A 176 -2.73 24.07 -5.36
CA GLN A 176 -2.59 25.43 -4.85
C GLN A 176 -2.67 25.51 -3.33
N ARG A 177 -3.63 24.81 -2.70
CA ARG A 177 -3.75 24.74 -1.24
C ARG A 177 -2.51 24.13 -0.60
N VAL A 178 -1.98 23.06 -1.17
CA VAL A 178 -0.75 22.41 -0.68
C VAL A 178 0.44 23.37 -0.75
N VAL A 179 0.57 24.15 -1.82
CA VAL A 179 1.63 25.17 -1.92
C VAL A 179 1.47 26.24 -0.84
N GLN A 180 0.26 26.75 -0.62
CA GLN A 180 -0.01 27.75 0.42
C GLN A 180 0.31 27.22 1.82
N MET A 181 -0.09 25.98 2.13
CA MET A 181 0.21 25.34 3.42
C MET A 181 1.72 25.19 3.65
N LYS A 182 2.49 24.87 2.60
CA LYS A 182 3.95 24.76 2.69
C LYS A 182 4.62 26.12 2.87
N GLN A 183 4.08 27.19 2.30
CA GLN A 183 4.60 28.55 2.44
C GLN A 183 4.27 29.18 3.81
N ALA A 184 3.21 28.71 4.46
CA ALA A 184 2.79 29.17 5.79
C ALA A 184 3.52 28.47 6.96
N ARG A 185 4.38 27.49 6.66
CA ARG A 185 5.12 26.70 7.64
C ARG A 185 6.60 27.10 7.64
#